data_AF-A0A1Q3MMB6-F1
#
_entry.id   AF-A0A1Q3MMB6-F1
#
_cell.length_a   1.000
_cell.length_b   1.000
_cell.length_c   1.000
_cell.angle_alpha   90.00
_cell.angle_beta   90.00
_cell.angle_gamma   90.00
#
_symmetry.space_group_name_H-M   'P 1'
#
loop_
_entity.id
_entity.type
_entity.pdbx_description
1 polymer ?
#
loop_
_entity_poly.entity_id
_entity_poly.type
_entity_poly.pdbx_seq_one_letter_code
_entity_poly.pdbx_strand_id
1 'polypeptide(L)'
;MIRTIRAATALAFLITGAIASAQVAEYVPGEILVKFRSNTSRAGLLENLAVRAKRLLTIPRLDVQQIKLPAGMSVMDGVAYYSNMSTVVYAEPNYKKSLDFVPNDPRYSSQWGQKKIQCPQAWDLTQGSGAVTIAVIDSGCDVNHEDLKNKLVPGYDFSDDDPDVTPDGDHGVHTAGIAAADTNNNRGVAGTGFNCKIMPLKIFPNATDAVSAAAIIHAADNGAKVITMSYGSYGESQTEKNAVNYAWGKGVVLFASAGNLNTDAAHFPSDFENVISVGSTNTNDQKSDFSNFGADRVDIAAPGENIMSTVTGGYANETGTSMACPMAAGVAGLLWGIAPAGTTNVEIREAIESTTDPIPNNNNFVKYGRINAYKAAKKFESSIVAIESKPSAVTHWYGTNPDGDESDLLASDTDFYTVSSTIDSLGQVGGVIVDLDYAGNVTTGLRTADLIVEANAPSGTSHQVFFWNYTTNRFQLMRSIALRPSGTNRQKASLPKNLTPFISAGKLRVGLKAIAPRRSLRGTSASPFDLNINYVVLETRESN
;
A
#
# COMPACT_ATOMS: atom_id res chain seq x y z
N MET A 1 -3.40 -81.19 13.17
CA MET A 1 -2.59 -80.56 14.24
C MET A 1 -3.00 -79.10 14.35
N ILE A 2 -3.71 -78.78 15.43
CA ILE A 2 -4.11 -77.44 15.85
C ILE A 2 -2.94 -76.84 16.64
N ARG A 3 -2.57 -75.57 16.38
CA ARG A 3 -1.82 -74.63 17.25
C ARG A 3 -1.41 -73.42 16.38
N THR A 4 -1.53 -72.16 16.75
CA THR A 4 -2.07 -71.46 17.94
C THR A 4 -2.10 -69.98 17.55
N ILE A 5 -3.21 -69.30 17.80
CA ILE A 5 -3.32 -67.83 17.69
C ILE A 5 -2.62 -67.23 18.92
N ARG A 6 -1.69 -66.30 18.71
CA ARG A 6 -1.21 -65.37 19.76
C ARG A 6 -1.56 -63.96 19.33
N ALA A 7 -2.51 -63.37 20.06
CA ALA A 7 -2.82 -61.96 20.04
C ALA A 7 -1.63 -61.17 20.59
N ALA A 8 -1.22 -60.13 19.86
CA ALA A 8 -0.35 -59.08 20.38
C ALA A 8 -1.10 -57.76 20.25
N THR A 9 -1.34 -57.17 21.41
CA THR A 9 -2.04 -55.92 21.69
C THR A 9 -1.37 -54.75 20.97
N ALA A 10 -2.05 -54.11 20.01
CA ALA A 10 -1.60 -52.85 19.44
C ALA A 10 -2.05 -51.70 20.35
N LEU A 11 -1.10 -51.12 21.06
CA LEU A 11 -1.24 -49.93 21.88
C LEU A 11 -1.53 -48.73 20.94
N ALA A 12 -2.75 -48.20 20.99
CA ALA A 12 -3.13 -47.00 20.26
C ALA A 12 -2.46 -45.78 20.89
N PHE A 13 -1.38 -45.28 20.30
CA PHE A 13 -0.93 -43.91 20.52
C PHE A 13 -1.83 -42.98 19.71
N LEU A 14 -2.80 -42.36 20.41
CA LEU A 14 -3.47 -41.15 19.96
C LEU A 14 -2.41 -40.04 19.86
N ILE A 15 -1.84 -39.87 18.67
CA ILE A 15 -1.14 -38.63 18.34
C ILE A 15 -2.23 -37.60 18.06
N THR A 16 -2.52 -36.77 19.07
CA THR A 16 -3.22 -35.50 18.90
C THR A 16 -2.34 -34.58 18.07
N GLY A 17 -2.43 -34.71 16.75
CA GLY A 17 -1.79 -33.81 15.81
C GLY A 17 -2.49 -32.46 15.85
N ALA A 18 -1.82 -31.47 16.44
CA ALA A 18 -2.10 -30.06 16.21
C ALA A 18 -2.14 -29.83 14.69
N ILE A 19 -3.31 -29.44 14.17
CA ILE A 19 -3.42 -28.99 12.79
C ILE A 19 -2.74 -27.63 12.75
N ALA A 20 -1.44 -27.63 12.46
CA ALA A 20 -0.77 -26.45 11.96
C ALA A 20 -1.56 -25.99 10.71
N SER A 21 -2.14 -24.79 10.75
CA SER A 21 -2.68 -24.15 9.57
C SER A 21 -1.55 -24.05 8.55
N ALA A 22 -1.56 -24.92 7.54
CA ALA A 22 -0.58 -24.89 6.48
C ALA A 22 -0.71 -23.54 5.77
N GLN A 23 0.36 -22.76 5.78
CA GLN A 23 0.43 -21.51 5.04
C GLN A 23 0.19 -21.81 3.55
N VAL A 24 -0.99 -21.45 3.04
CA VAL A 24 -1.33 -21.71 1.64
C VAL A 24 -0.53 -20.75 0.78
N ALA A 25 0.45 -21.26 0.03
CA ALA A 25 1.24 -20.46 -0.89
C ALA A 25 0.33 -19.82 -1.95
N GLU A 26 0.35 -18.49 -2.05
CA GLU A 26 -0.43 -17.77 -3.06
C GLU A 26 0.15 -17.96 -4.46
N TYR A 27 -0.73 -18.17 -5.43
CA TYR A 27 -0.40 -18.28 -6.85
C TYR A 27 -1.27 -17.35 -7.70
N VAL A 28 -0.84 -17.07 -8.92
CA VAL A 28 -1.58 -16.22 -9.86
C VAL A 28 -2.84 -16.96 -10.35
N PRO A 29 -4.05 -16.38 -10.20
CA PRO A 29 -5.28 -17.04 -10.62
C PRO A 29 -5.29 -17.42 -12.11
N GLY A 30 -5.62 -18.69 -12.36
CA GLY A 30 -5.72 -19.26 -13.70
C GLY A 30 -4.37 -19.43 -14.41
N GLU A 31 -3.24 -19.42 -13.70
CA GLU A 31 -1.92 -19.56 -14.30
C GLU A 31 -1.09 -20.67 -13.67
N ILE A 32 -0.42 -21.43 -14.53
CA ILE A 32 0.49 -22.52 -14.17
C ILE A 32 1.79 -22.41 -14.96
N LEU A 33 2.83 -23.08 -14.46
CA LEU A 33 4.09 -23.30 -15.16
C LEU A 33 4.16 -24.77 -15.56
N VAL A 34 4.48 -25.04 -16.83
CA VAL A 34 4.57 -26.41 -17.37
C VAL A 34 5.89 -26.61 -18.09
N LYS A 35 6.63 -27.64 -17.68
CA LYS A 35 7.83 -28.12 -18.38
C LYS A 35 7.47 -29.31 -19.24
N PHE A 36 7.62 -29.17 -20.55
CA PHE A 36 7.47 -30.28 -21.49
C PHE A 36 8.79 -31.05 -21.64
N ARG A 37 8.74 -32.29 -22.11
CA ARG A 37 9.93 -33.06 -22.49
C ARG A 37 10.55 -32.45 -23.78
N SER A 38 11.86 -32.60 -23.95
CA SER A 38 12.66 -31.88 -24.97
C SER A 38 12.21 -32.08 -26.43
N ASN A 39 11.45 -33.13 -26.72
CA ASN A 39 10.95 -33.48 -28.06
C ASN A 39 9.46 -33.17 -28.25
N THR A 40 8.78 -32.58 -27.25
CA THR A 40 7.32 -32.41 -27.20
C THR A 40 6.85 -30.96 -27.25
N SER A 41 7.70 -29.96 -27.52
CA SER A 41 7.25 -28.54 -27.57
C SER A 41 6.11 -28.29 -28.56
N ARG A 42 6.09 -29.00 -29.70
CA ARG A 42 4.97 -28.99 -30.67
C ARG A 42 3.75 -29.77 -30.17
N ALA A 43 3.94 -30.81 -29.36
CA ALA A 43 2.85 -31.53 -28.69
C ALA A 43 2.22 -30.69 -27.57
N GLY A 44 3.02 -29.99 -26.75
CA GLY A 44 2.54 -29.05 -25.73
C GLY A 44 1.72 -27.90 -26.32
N LEU A 45 2.06 -27.44 -27.53
CA LEU A 45 1.22 -26.50 -28.27
C LEU A 45 -0.15 -27.09 -28.67
N LEU A 46 -0.19 -28.35 -29.12
CA LEU A 46 -1.45 -29.04 -29.43
C LEU A 46 -2.29 -29.32 -28.18
N GLU A 47 -1.65 -29.64 -27.05
CA GLU A 47 -2.30 -29.85 -25.76
C GLU A 47 -2.92 -28.56 -25.24
N ASN A 48 -2.21 -27.44 -25.35
CA ASN A 48 -2.76 -26.12 -25.04
C ASN A 48 -4.01 -25.82 -25.88
N LEU A 49 -4.00 -26.18 -27.18
CA LEU A 49 -5.18 -26.05 -28.03
C LEU A 49 -6.33 -26.96 -27.59
N ALA A 50 -6.05 -28.18 -27.12
CA ALA A 50 -7.05 -29.15 -26.68
C ALA A 50 -7.88 -28.64 -25.49
N VAL A 51 -7.25 -27.94 -24.54
CA VAL A 51 -7.95 -27.29 -23.41
C VAL A 51 -8.21 -25.80 -23.61
N ARG A 52 -7.92 -25.25 -24.79
CA ARG A 52 -8.03 -23.82 -25.07
C ARG A 52 -7.21 -22.95 -24.10
N ALA A 53 -6.13 -23.49 -23.57
CA ALA A 53 -5.18 -22.75 -22.74
C ALA A 53 -4.25 -21.91 -23.62
N LYS A 54 -3.85 -20.74 -23.12
CA LYS A 54 -3.00 -19.79 -23.85
C LYS A 54 -1.61 -19.77 -23.25
N ARG A 55 -0.58 -20.03 -24.06
CA ARG A 55 0.81 -19.77 -23.67
C ARG A 55 1.04 -18.26 -23.55
N LEU A 56 1.50 -17.81 -22.39
CA LEU A 56 1.82 -16.41 -22.13
C LEU A 56 3.29 -16.11 -22.39
N LEU A 57 4.20 -16.92 -21.84
CA LEU A 57 5.63 -16.82 -22.08
C LEU A 57 6.29 -18.20 -22.12
N THR A 58 7.51 -18.24 -22.63
CA THR A 58 8.44 -19.37 -22.52
C THR A 58 9.70 -18.88 -21.80
N ILE A 59 10.22 -19.67 -20.87
CA ILE A 59 11.51 -19.47 -20.20
C ILE A 59 12.54 -20.35 -20.92
N PRO A 60 13.27 -19.86 -21.94
CA PRO A 60 13.92 -20.74 -22.92
C PRO A 60 15.04 -21.59 -22.33
N ARG A 61 15.79 -21.05 -21.36
CA ARG A 61 16.89 -21.77 -20.69
C ARG A 61 16.39 -22.90 -19.78
N LEU A 62 15.14 -22.84 -19.33
CA LEU A 62 14.52 -23.86 -18.48
C LEU A 62 13.58 -24.78 -19.25
N ASP A 63 13.22 -24.42 -20.48
CA ASP A 63 12.17 -25.06 -21.29
C ASP A 63 10.84 -25.20 -20.54
N VAL A 64 10.41 -24.09 -19.93
CA VAL A 64 9.17 -23.97 -19.16
C VAL A 64 8.25 -22.98 -19.86
N GLN A 65 6.96 -23.29 -19.94
CA GLN A 65 5.93 -22.39 -20.45
C GLN A 65 5.05 -21.89 -19.30
N GLN A 66 4.78 -20.59 -19.27
CA GLN A 66 3.68 -20.04 -18.48
C GLN A 66 2.39 -20.18 -19.29
N ILE A 67 1.38 -20.79 -18.68
CA ILE A 67 0.11 -21.10 -19.34
C ILE A 67 -1.02 -20.41 -18.59
N LYS A 68 -1.84 -19.67 -19.33
CA LYS A 68 -3.15 -19.20 -18.89
C LYS A 68 -4.19 -20.27 -19.17
N LEU A 69 -4.80 -20.77 -18.10
CA LEU A 69 -5.89 -21.74 -18.14
C LEU A 69 -7.17 -21.09 -18.68
N PRO A 70 -8.07 -21.87 -19.31
CA PRO A 70 -9.36 -21.38 -19.75
C PRO A 70 -10.23 -20.93 -18.57
N ALA A 71 -11.19 -20.03 -18.85
CA ALA A 71 -12.17 -19.61 -17.86
C ALA A 71 -12.94 -20.84 -17.31
N GLY A 72 -13.03 -20.94 -15.98
CA GLY A 72 -13.71 -22.04 -15.29
C GLY A 72 -12.82 -23.21 -14.86
N MET A 73 -11.55 -23.27 -15.29
CA MET A 73 -10.59 -24.26 -14.79
C MET A 73 -9.80 -23.70 -13.61
N SER A 74 -9.82 -24.39 -12.46
CA SER A 74 -9.02 -23.98 -11.31
C SER A 74 -7.52 -24.23 -11.57
N VAL A 75 -6.65 -23.51 -10.84
CA VAL A 75 -5.19 -23.69 -10.96
C VAL A 75 -4.79 -25.13 -10.64
N MET A 76 -5.37 -25.72 -9.60
CA MET A 76 -5.03 -27.08 -9.19
C MET A 76 -5.58 -28.13 -10.17
N ASP A 77 -6.74 -27.90 -10.78
CA ASP A 77 -7.23 -28.77 -11.86
C ASP A 77 -6.34 -28.71 -13.09
N GLY A 78 -5.85 -27.51 -13.44
CA GLY A 78 -4.87 -27.33 -14.51
C GLY A 78 -3.55 -28.05 -14.20
N VAL A 79 -3.02 -27.90 -12.99
CA VAL A 79 -1.82 -28.62 -12.53
C VAL A 79 -2.03 -30.13 -12.63
N ALA A 80 -3.15 -30.66 -12.15
CA ALA A 80 -3.47 -32.08 -12.22
C ALA A 80 -3.60 -32.58 -13.66
N TYR A 81 -4.24 -31.79 -14.53
CA TYR A 81 -4.42 -32.12 -15.94
C TYR A 81 -3.08 -32.27 -16.67
N TYR A 82 -2.20 -31.27 -16.60
CA TYR A 82 -0.89 -31.32 -17.27
C TYR A 82 0.06 -32.31 -16.60
N SER A 83 0.01 -32.48 -15.28
CA SER A 83 0.88 -33.44 -14.57
C SER A 83 0.59 -34.90 -14.95
N ASN A 84 -0.63 -35.21 -15.40
CA ASN A 84 -1.01 -36.56 -15.85
C ASN A 84 -0.56 -36.86 -17.30
N MET A 85 0.03 -35.91 -18.01
CA MET A 85 0.48 -36.11 -19.39
C MET A 85 1.86 -36.74 -19.46
N SER A 86 2.03 -37.77 -20.30
CA SER A 86 3.32 -38.42 -20.52
C SER A 86 4.36 -37.49 -21.16
N THR A 87 3.91 -36.45 -21.85
CA THR A 87 4.70 -35.42 -22.55
C THR A 87 5.20 -34.30 -21.62
N VAL A 88 4.68 -34.24 -20.39
CA VAL A 88 5.00 -33.24 -19.36
C VAL A 88 5.99 -33.84 -18.36
N VAL A 89 6.96 -33.03 -17.94
CA VAL A 89 7.91 -33.36 -16.87
C VAL A 89 7.33 -32.94 -15.53
N TYR A 90 6.78 -31.72 -15.45
CA TYR A 90 6.02 -31.23 -14.31
C TYR A 90 5.06 -30.13 -14.75
N ALA A 91 4.00 -29.96 -13.95
CA ALA A 91 3.18 -28.76 -13.93
C ALA A 91 3.06 -28.28 -12.48
N GLU A 92 3.08 -26.96 -12.27
CA GLU A 92 2.98 -26.35 -10.95
C GLU A 92 2.23 -25.02 -10.99
N PRO A 93 1.66 -24.54 -9.87
CA PRO A 93 1.10 -23.20 -9.81
C PRO A 93 2.17 -22.13 -10.10
N ASN A 94 1.78 -21.05 -10.75
CA ASN A 94 2.64 -19.87 -10.84
C ASN A 94 2.59 -19.10 -9.50
N TYR A 95 3.44 -19.49 -8.55
CA TYR A 95 3.47 -18.88 -7.23
C TYR A 95 3.90 -17.41 -7.27
N LYS A 96 3.17 -16.55 -6.55
CA LYS A 96 3.57 -15.15 -6.38
C LYS A 96 4.82 -15.10 -5.50
N LYS A 97 5.74 -14.18 -5.82
CA LYS A 97 6.86 -13.82 -4.94
C LYS A 97 6.51 -12.51 -4.25
N SER A 98 6.63 -12.46 -2.93
CA SER A 98 6.62 -11.23 -2.15
C SER A 98 8.05 -10.86 -1.78
N LEU A 99 8.31 -9.56 -1.64
CA LEU A 99 9.43 -9.11 -0.83
C LEU A 99 9.08 -9.44 0.64
N ASP A 100 10.09 -9.72 1.46
CA ASP A 100 9.91 -9.91 2.90
C ASP A 100 10.59 -8.74 3.61
N PHE A 101 10.01 -7.53 3.52
CA PHE A 101 10.56 -6.39 4.24
C PHE A 101 10.44 -6.61 5.75
N VAL A 102 11.58 -6.60 6.43
CA VAL A 102 11.68 -6.65 7.89
C VAL A 102 12.39 -5.38 8.35
N PRO A 103 11.74 -4.53 9.17
CA PRO A 103 12.40 -3.37 9.76
C PRO A 103 13.66 -3.76 10.54
N ASN A 104 14.69 -2.91 10.48
CA ASN A 104 15.97 -3.13 11.17
C ASN A 104 15.96 -2.72 12.67
N ASP A 105 14.80 -2.38 13.21
CA ASP A 105 14.57 -1.95 14.58
C ASP A 105 14.84 -3.12 15.56
N PRO A 106 15.75 -2.99 16.55
CA PRO A 106 16.18 -4.10 17.41
C PRO A 106 15.06 -4.80 18.17
N ARG A 107 13.97 -4.10 18.50
CA ARG A 107 12.83 -4.67 19.24
C ARG A 107 11.70 -5.14 18.33
N TYR A 108 11.82 -5.00 17.00
CA TYR A 108 10.79 -5.44 16.06
C TYR A 108 10.46 -6.94 16.19
N SER A 109 11.47 -7.76 16.53
CA SER A 109 11.27 -9.19 16.76
C SER A 109 10.25 -9.49 17.88
N SER A 110 10.08 -8.57 18.85
CA SER A 110 9.11 -8.65 19.94
C SER A 110 7.72 -8.08 19.60
N GLN A 111 7.56 -7.42 18.44
CA GLN A 111 6.29 -6.83 18.01
C GLN A 111 5.43 -7.83 17.23
N TRP A 112 4.88 -8.81 17.93
CA TRP A 112 4.03 -9.85 17.32
C TRP A 112 2.82 -9.27 16.59
N GLY A 113 2.24 -8.18 17.12
CA GLY A 113 1.04 -7.55 16.58
C GLY A 113 1.21 -7.06 15.13
N GLN A 114 2.34 -6.42 14.82
CA GLN A 114 2.64 -5.95 13.45
C GLN A 114 2.62 -7.10 12.44
N LYS A 115 3.20 -8.25 12.79
CA LYS A 115 3.19 -9.45 11.95
C LYS A 115 1.78 -10.02 11.81
N LYS A 116 0.99 -10.01 12.90
CA LYS A 116 -0.37 -10.56 12.93
C LYS A 116 -1.33 -9.83 12.00
N ILE A 117 -1.14 -8.52 11.81
CA ILE A 117 -1.94 -7.69 10.90
C ILE A 117 -1.32 -7.53 9.52
N GLN A 118 -0.29 -8.33 9.21
CA GLN A 118 0.43 -8.31 7.92
C GLN A 118 1.06 -6.96 7.56
N CYS A 119 1.58 -6.23 8.54
CA CYS A 119 2.30 -4.98 8.28
C CYS A 119 3.54 -5.15 7.38
N PRO A 120 4.41 -6.15 7.54
CA PRO A 120 5.54 -6.39 6.63
C PRO A 120 5.14 -6.38 5.16
N GLN A 121 4.13 -7.18 4.81
CA GLN A 121 3.62 -7.28 3.45
C GLN A 121 2.97 -5.98 2.99
N ALA A 122 2.33 -5.23 3.89
CA ALA A 122 1.82 -3.89 3.57
C ALA A 122 2.96 -2.90 3.31
N TRP A 123 4.05 -2.98 4.07
CA TRP A 123 5.23 -2.11 3.95
C TRP A 123 6.02 -2.36 2.67
N ASP A 124 5.90 -3.56 2.08
CA ASP A 124 6.38 -3.83 0.72
C ASP A 124 5.58 -3.06 -0.35
N LEU A 125 4.31 -2.74 -0.09
CA LEU A 125 3.46 -1.94 -0.97
C LEU A 125 3.62 -0.45 -0.73
N THR A 126 3.60 -0.05 0.55
CA THR A 126 3.69 1.34 0.99
C THR A 126 4.25 1.43 2.40
N GLN A 127 5.23 2.30 2.58
CA GLN A 127 5.76 2.65 3.90
C GLN A 127 5.06 3.90 4.47
N GLY A 128 3.86 4.23 3.99
CA GLY A 128 3.16 5.46 4.36
C GLY A 128 3.84 6.71 3.78
N SER A 129 3.48 7.88 4.30
CA SER A 129 4.01 9.17 3.83
C SER A 129 4.17 10.16 4.97
N GLY A 130 5.28 10.89 4.98
CA GLY A 130 5.51 11.99 5.93
C GLY A 130 4.57 13.19 5.75
N ALA A 131 3.75 13.20 4.69
CA ALA A 131 2.68 14.18 4.50
C ALA A 131 1.37 13.78 5.20
N VAL A 132 1.29 12.56 5.75
CA VAL A 132 0.12 12.06 6.49
C VAL A 132 0.38 12.22 7.98
N THR A 133 -0.48 12.98 8.64
CA THR A 133 -0.43 13.21 10.09
C THR A 133 -1.49 12.39 10.79
N ILE A 134 -1.08 11.64 11.81
CA ILE A 134 -1.93 10.92 12.77
C ILE A 134 -1.94 11.74 14.06
N ALA A 135 -3.10 12.26 14.44
CA ALA A 135 -3.27 12.91 15.74
C ALA A 135 -3.54 11.87 16.83
N VAL A 136 -2.76 11.94 17.90
CA VAL A 136 -2.84 11.06 19.07
C VAL A 136 -3.37 11.89 20.22
N ILE A 137 -4.65 11.71 20.55
CA ILE A 137 -5.33 12.44 21.62
C ILE A 137 -5.23 11.59 22.90
N ASP A 138 -4.33 11.97 23.82
CA ASP A 138 -3.90 11.11 24.93
C ASP A 138 -3.27 11.90 26.09
N SER A 139 -2.38 11.29 26.88
CA SER A 139 -1.70 11.88 28.04
C SER A 139 -0.43 12.67 27.70
N GLY A 140 -0.19 12.96 26.42
CA GLY A 140 1.01 13.66 25.93
C GLY A 140 2.02 12.72 25.28
N CYS A 141 3.21 13.24 24.99
CA CYS A 141 4.23 12.52 24.22
C CYS A 141 5.64 12.94 24.63
N ASP A 142 6.56 11.97 24.80
CA ASP A 142 7.97 12.24 25.03
C ASP A 142 8.62 12.77 23.75
N VAL A 143 8.72 14.10 23.66
CA VAL A 143 9.27 14.81 22.49
C VAL A 143 10.74 14.54 22.24
N ASN A 144 11.46 14.01 23.23
CA ASN A 144 12.88 13.69 23.14
C ASN A 144 13.15 12.20 22.91
N HIS A 145 12.10 11.36 22.93
CA HIS A 145 12.21 9.93 22.72
C HIS A 145 12.92 9.63 21.40
N GLU A 146 13.91 8.73 21.43
CA GLU A 146 14.79 8.48 20.28
C GLU A 146 14.06 8.01 19.02
N ASP A 147 12.92 7.35 19.22
CA ASP A 147 12.04 6.81 18.18
C ASP A 147 10.85 7.70 17.80
N LEU A 148 10.62 8.82 18.50
CA LEU A 148 9.47 9.69 18.24
C LEU A 148 9.88 11.08 17.78
N LYS A 149 11.00 11.63 18.26
CA LYS A 149 11.41 13.02 18.00
C LYS A 149 11.45 13.42 16.52
N ASN A 150 11.74 12.48 15.60
CA ASN A 150 11.78 12.73 14.16
C ASN A 150 10.40 12.63 13.48
N LYS A 151 9.37 12.25 14.23
CA LYS A 151 8.02 11.93 13.77
C LYS A 151 7.01 13.00 14.17
N LEU A 152 7.35 13.85 15.13
CA LEU A 152 6.43 14.84 15.66
C LEU A 152 6.24 16.02 14.72
N VAL A 153 4.99 16.46 14.61
CA VAL A 153 4.60 17.82 14.21
C VAL A 153 4.17 18.59 15.47
N PRO A 154 3.99 19.91 15.42
CA PRO A 154 3.53 20.67 16.58
C PRO A 154 2.25 20.05 17.18
N GLY A 155 2.27 19.90 18.50
CA GLY A 155 1.14 19.43 19.30
C GLY A 155 0.57 20.53 20.18
N TYR A 156 -0.37 20.16 21.05
CA TYR A 156 -0.99 21.09 22.00
C TYR A 156 -1.48 20.34 23.25
N ASP A 157 -1.35 20.97 24.41
CA ASP A 157 -1.89 20.50 25.68
C ASP A 157 -3.18 21.26 26.01
N PHE A 158 -4.29 20.55 25.98
CA PHE A 158 -5.62 21.07 26.32
C PHE A 158 -5.93 20.95 27.81
N SER A 159 -5.13 20.22 28.60
CA SER A 159 -5.24 20.17 30.05
C SER A 159 -4.79 21.48 30.68
N ASP A 160 -3.70 22.06 30.16
CA ASP A 160 -3.04 23.26 30.69
C ASP A 160 -3.11 24.47 29.74
N ASP A 161 -3.67 24.29 28.54
CA ASP A 161 -3.87 25.31 27.48
C ASP A 161 -2.58 25.96 26.98
N ASP A 162 -1.61 25.12 26.60
CA ASP A 162 -0.31 25.55 26.10
C ASP A 162 0.29 24.54 25.07
N PRO A 163 1.45 24.82 24.45
CA PRO A 163 2.04 23.89 23.47
C PRO A 163 2.92 22.78 24.11
N ASP A 164 2.99 22.67 25.44
CA ASP A 164 3.82 21.70 26.15
C ASP A 164 3.12 20.34 26.28
N VAL A 165 3.40 19.45 25.33
CA VAL A 165 2.85 18.09 25.32
C VAL A 165 3.62 17.10 26.20
N THR A 166 4.40 17.57 27.18
CA THR A 166 5.13 16.71 28.12
C THR A 166 4.19 15.65 28.70
N PRO A 167 4.56 14.36 28.65
CA PRO A 167 3.65 13.28 28.94
C PRO A 167 3.38 13.15 30.45
N ASP A 168 2.10 13.02 30.80
CA ASP A 168 1.64 12.56 32.11
C ASP A 168 1.53 11.04 32.10
N GLY A 169 2.66 10.37 32.36
CA GLY A 169 2.78 8.91 32.30
C GLY A 169 3.03 8.37 30.90
N ASP A 170 3.09 7.04 30.78
CA ASP A 170 3.60 6.39 29.57
C ASP A 170 2.58 6.15 28.46
N HIS A 171 1.29 6.23 28.78
CA HIS A 171 0.21 5.80 27.89
C HIS A 171 0.23 6.52 26.54
N GLY A 172 0.26 7.86 26.52
CA GLY A 172 0.32 8.63 25.27
C GLY A 172 1.61 8.44 24.48
N VAL A 173 2.73 8.21 25.17
CA VAL A 173 4.01 7.87 24.53
C VAL A 173 3.92 6.51 23.86
N HIS A 174 3.26 5.55 24.51
CA HIS A 174 3.07 4.19 24.02
C HIS A 174 2.17 4.14 22.79
N THR A 175 1.03 4.82 22.85
CA THR A 175 0.08 4.91 21.73
C THR A 175 0.68 5.62 20.52
N ALA A 176 1.47 6.68 20.74
CA ALA A 176 2.22 7.36 19.67
C ALA A 176 3.21 6.41 18.96
N GLY A 177 3.97 5.60 19.70
CA GLY A 177 4.90 4.64 19.13
C GLY A 177 4.22 3.55 18.31
N ILE A 178 3.09 3.02 18.79
CA ILE A 178 2.32 2.02 18.03
C ILE A 178 1.83 2.63 16.71
N ALA A 179 1.31 3.86 16.76
CA ALA A 179 0.79 4.54 15.60
C ALA A 179 1.86 4.79 14.53
N ALA A 180 3.03 5.36 14.88
CA ALA A 180 4.05 5.73 13.90
C ALA A 180 5.45 6.03 14.50
N ALA A 181 5.98 5.19 15.39
CA ALA A 181 7.42 5.21 15.72
C ALA A 181 8.30 5.25 14.45
N ASP A 182 9.51 5.80 14.58
CA ASP A 182 10.48 6.02 13.50
C ASP A 182 11.06 4.70 12.96
N THR A 183 10.25 3.96 12.21
CA THR A 183 10.56 2.63 11.71
C THR A 183 11.79 2.59 10.79
N ASN A 184 12.59 1.53 10.93
CA ASN A 184 13.75 1.21 10.12
C ASN A 184 14.94 2.15 10.33
N ASN A 185 15.10 2.66 11.56
CA ASN A 185 16.15 3.60 11.96
C ASN A 185 17.30 2.96 12.78
N ASN A 186 17.33 1.63 12.91
CA ASN A 186 18.24 0.83 13.76
C ASN A 186 18.10 1.08 15.27
N ARG A 187 16.96 1.60 15.73
CA ARG A 187 16.63 1.83 17.14
C ARG A 187 15.26 1.22 17.43
N GLY A 188 14.96 1.07 18.72
CA GLY A 188 13.60 0.82 19.18
C GLY A 188 12.73 -0.17 18.41
N VAL A 189 11.54 0.33 18.04
CA VAL A 189 10.37 -0.41 17.55
C VAL A 189 9.88 0.17 16.22
N ALA A 190 9.17 -0.64 15.45
CA ALA A 190 8.47 -0.19 14.24
C ALA A 190 7.04 0.29 14.58
N GLY A 191 6.68 1.49 14.11
CA GLY A 191 5.32 2.00 14.14
C GLY A 191 4.50 1.53 12.93
N THR A 192 3.21 1.29 13.11
CA THR A 192 2.34 0.75 12.05
C THR A 192 2.27 1.69 10.84
N GLY A 193 2.08 2.99 11.08
CA GLY A 193 2.02 4.05 10.07
C GLY A 193 3.37 4.36 9.40
N PHE A 194 4.47 3.73 9.85
CA PHE A 194 5.81 3.83 9.29
C PHE A 194 6.23 5.29 9.04
N ASN A 195 6.16 5.82 7.81
CA ASN A 195 6.62 7.19 7.50
C ASN A 195 5.66 8.31 7.96
N CYS A 196 4.47 7.98 8.47
CA CYS A 196 3.52 8.98 8.97
C CYS A 196 4.13 9.89 10.06
N LYS A 197 3.53 11.06 10.25
CA LYS A 197 3.85 12.01 11.32
C LYS A 197 2.83 11.91 12.45
N ILE A 198 3.24 12.30 13.65
CA ILE A 198 2.42 12.25 14.86
C ILE A 198 2.16 13.67 15.33
N MET A 199 0.88 14.00 15.57
CA MET A 199 0.46 15.23 16.24
C MET A 199 0.00 14.86 17.66
N PRO A 200 0.83 15.08 18.69
CA PRO A 200 0.45 14.78 20.05
C PRO A 200 -0.54 15.85 20.56
N LEU A 201 -1.71 15.43 21.03
CA LEU A 201 -2.70 16.31 21.63
C LEU A 201 -3.01 15.80 23.03
N LYS A 202 -2.55 16.54 24.03
CA LYS A 202 -2.65 16.12 25.43
C LYS A 202 -3.98 16.58 26.02
N ILE A 203 -4.71 15.66 26.63
CA ILE A 203 -6.01 15.92 27.29
C ILE A 203 -6.07 15.41 28.72
N PHE A 204 -5.15 14.53 29.12
CA PHE A 204 -5.00 14.09 30.51
C PHE A 204 -3.98 14.97 31.24
N PRO A 205 -4.10 15.11 32.57
CA PRO A 205 -5.04 14.44 33.48
C PRO A 205 -6.46 15.04 33.51
N ASN A 206 -6.70 16.18 32.87
CA ASN A 206 -7.96 16.95 33.01
C ASN A 206 -9.01 16.62 31.94
N ALA A 207 -9.02 15.38 31.44
CA ALA A 207 -9.84 15.00 30.30
C ALA A 207 -11.34 15.15 30.62
N THR A 208 -12.05 15.88 29.75
CA THR A 208 -13.50 16.05 29.78
C THR A 208 -14.03 16.10 28.35
N ASP A 209 -15.33 15.95 28.15
CA ASP A 209 -15.94 16.05 26.81
C ASP A 209 -15.64 17.38 26.10
N ALA A 210 -15.48 18.48 26.85
CA ALA A 210 -15.15 19.78 26.29
C ALA A 210 -13.70 19.83 25.78
N VAL A 211 -12.77 19.29 26.57
CA VAL A 211 -11.34 19.19 26.26
C VAL A 211 -11.12 18.24 25.08
N SER A 212 -11.76 17.06 25.09
CA SER A 212 -11.66 16.09 23.99
C SER A 212 -12.26 16.63 22.70
N ALA A 213 -13.43 17.28 22.76
CA ALA A 213 -14.03 17.94 21.60
C ALA A 213 -13.11 19.02 21.00
N ALA A 214 -12.49 19.86 21.85
CA ALA A 214 -11.54 20.88 21.39
C ALA A 214 -10.32 20.26 20.70
N ALA A 215 -9.75 19.19 21.26
CA ALA A 215 -8.64 18.45 20.66
C ALA A 215 -9.01 17.83 19.31
N ILE A 216 -10.19 17.22 19.18
CA ILE A 216 -10.69 16.64 17.92
C ILE A 216 -10.82 17.71 16.82
N ILE A 217 -11.39 18.88 17.16
CA ILE A 217 -11.49 20.02 16.23
C ILE A 217 -10.08 20.50 15.83
N HIS A 218 -9.19 20.68 16.80
CA HIS A 218 -7.82 21.14 16.54
C HIS A 218 -7.06 20.20 15.61
N ALA A 219 -7.16 18.88 15.82
CA ALA A 219 -6.54 17.88 14.95
C ALA A 219 -7.00 18.05 13.48
N ALA A 220 -8.31 18.17 13.27
CA ALA A 220 -8.89 18.33 11.94
C ALA A 220 -8.51 19.67 11.29
N ASP A 221 -8.44 20.75 12.07
CA ASP A 221 -8.05 22.08 11.62
C ASP A 221 -6.58 22.15 11.22
N ASN A 222 -5.72 21.42 11.92
CA ASN A 222 -4.28 21.36 11.68
C ASN A 222 -3.88 20.22 10.73
N GLY A 223 -4.83 19.70 9.95
CA GLY A 223 -4.55 18.84 8.80
C GLY A 223 -4.25 17.39 9.13
N ALA A 224 -4.61 16.90 10.32
CA ALA A 224 -4.59 15.47 10.60
C ALA A 224 -5.46 14.72 9.57
N LYS A 225 -4.98 13.56 9.12
CA LYS A 225 -5.74 12.64 8.26
C LYS A 225 -6.36 11.49 9.04
N VAL A 226 -5.81 11.22 10.21
CA VAL A 226 -6.26 10.18 11.13
C VAL A 226 -6.25 10.76 12.54
N ILE A 227 -7.26 10.43 13.33
CA ILE A 227 -7.30 10.69 14.79
C ILE A 227 -7.43 9.35 15.49
N THR A 228 -6.62 9.13 16.54
CA THR A 228 -6.74 7.98 17.45
C THR A 228 -7.00 8.46 18.87
N MET A 229 -8.00 7.85 19.50
CA MET A 229 -8.50 8.20 20.83
C MET A 229 -8.50 6.94 21.70
N SER A 230 -7.43 6.73 22.46
CA SER A 230 -7.28 5.60 23.37
C SER A 230 -7.86 5.90 24.76
N TYR A 231 -9.04 6.50 24.78
CA TYR A 231 -9.80 6.86 25.98
C TYR A 231 -11.30 6.66 25.73
N GLY A 232 -12.08 6.78 26.79
CA GLY A 232 -13.52 6.90 26.66
C GLY A 232 -14.27 6.83 27.98
N SER A 233 -15.60 6.89 27.89
CA SER A 233 -16.52 6.82 29.00
C SER A 233 -17.82 6.12 28.58
N TYR A 234 -18.74 5.93 29.54
CA TYR A 234 -20.06 5.35 29.28
C TYR A 234 -21.18 6.41 29.17
N GLY A 235 -20.82 7.70 29.13
CA GLY A 235 -21.75 8.81 28.92
C GLY A 235 -21.71 9.30 27.47
N GLU A 236 -22.86 9.47 26.83
CA GLU A 236 -22.93 10.08 25.50
C GLU A 236 -22.88 11.61 25.61
N SER A 237 -21.96 12.24 24.88
CA SER A 237 -21.84 13.69 24.81
C SER A 237 -22.17 14.21 23.42
N GLN A 238 -23.22 15.04 23.32
CA GLN A 238 -23.58 15.67 22.05
C GLN A 238 -22.49 16.61 21.52
N THR A 239 -21.72 17.24 22.41
CA THR A 239 -20.60 18.12 22.05
C THR A 239 -19.47 17.34 21.40
N GLU A 240 -19.04 16.23 22.02
CA GLU A 240 -17.99 15.38 21.45
C GLU A 240 -18.45 14.74 20.13
N LYS A 241 -19.71 14.29 20.05
CA LYS A 241 -20.32 13.80 18.80
C LYS A 241 -20.27 14.83 17.67
N ASN A 242 -20.55 16.09 17.98
CA ASN A 242 -20.46 17.18 16.99
C ASN A 242 -19.02 17.41 16.53
N ALA A 243 -18.03 17.32 17.42
CA ALA A 243 -16.63 17.44 17.07
C ALA A 243 -16.14 16.29 16.18
N VAL A 244 -16.54 15.05 16.51
CA VAL A 244 -16.32 13.87 15.67
C VAL A 244 -16.91 14.08 14.26
N ASN A 245 -18.16 14.52 14.17
CA ASN A 245 -18.83 14.76 12.89
C ASN A 245 -18.16 15.88 12.09
N TYR A 246 -17.65 16.91 12.76
CA TYR A 246 -16.88 17.98 12.14
C TYR A 246 -15.58 17.44 11.53
N ALA A 247 -14.80 16.69 12.30
CA ALA A 247 -13.55 16.09 11.82
C ALA A 247 -13.81 15.12 10.65
N TRP A 248 -14.85 14.29 10.76
CA TRP A 248 -15.30 13.44 9.66
C TRP A 248 -15.66 14.24 8.40
N GLY A 249 -16.40 15.35 8.55
CA GLY A 249 -16.73 16.26 7.45
C GLY A 249 -15.50 16.91 6.78
N LYS A 250 -14.37 16.98 7.48
CA LYS A 250 -13.07 17.41 6.93
C LYS A 250 -12.27 16.30 6.25
N GLY A 251 -12.81 15.09 6.18
CA GLY A 251 -12.14 13.95 5.56
C GLY A 251 -11.13 13.27 6.48
N VAL A 252 -11.29 13.39 7.80
CA VAL A 252 -10.48 12.68 8.79
C VAL A 252 -11.09 11.30 9.05
N VAL A 253 -10.24 10.28 9.23
CA VAL A 253 -10.66 8.95 9.72
C VAL A 253 -10.43 8.90 11.23
N LEU A 254 -11.46 8.58 12.01
CA LEU A 254 -11.39 8.59 13.48
C LEU A 254 -11.45 7.17 14.04
N PHE A 255 -10.60 6.86 15.00
CA PHE A 255 -10.55 5.59 15.71
C PHE A 255 -10.65 5.84 17.22
N ALA A 256 -11.40 5.00 17.92
CA ALA A 256 -11.38 4.97 19.38
C ALA A 256 -11.37 3.55 19.95
N SER A 257 -10.76 3.39 21.12
CA SER A 257 -10.70 2.11 21.83
C SER A 257 -12.08 1.69 22.34
N ALA A 258 -12.45 0.42 22.17
CA ALA A 258 -13.77 -0.09 22.57
C ALA A 258 -14.01 -0.11 24.11
N GLY A 259 -12.95 -0.02 24.91
CA GLY A 259 -13.00 -0.09 26.39
C GLY A 259 -12.65 -1.48 26.94
N ASN A 260 -12.39 -1.54 28.25
CA ASN A 260 -11.69 -2.67 28.89
C ASN A 260 -12.47 -3.31 30.06
N LEU A 261 -13.81 -3.31 30.02
CA LEU A 261 -14.66 -3.85 31.10
C LEU A 261 -15.35 -5.17 30.74
N ASN A 262 -15.04 -5.76 29.58
CA ASN A 262 -15.68 -6.97 29.07
C ASN A 262 -17.22 -6.87 29.05
N THR A 263 -17.74 -5.81 28.45
CA THR A 263 -19.18 -5.54 28.33
C THR A 263 -19.55 -5.17 26.89
N ASP A 264 -20.84 -5.26 26.56
CA ASP A 264 -21.47 -4.77 25.34
C ASP A 264 -22.19 -3.42 25.50
N ALA A 265 -21.97 -2.74 26.64
CA ALA A 265 -22.45 -1.39 26.86
C ALA A 265 -21.80 -0.39 25.89
N ALA A 266 -22.59 0.60 25.46
CA ALA A 266 -22.11 1.70 24.63
C ALA A 266 -20.97 2.47 25.34
N HIS A 267 -19.86 2.66 24.63
CA HIS A 267 -18.66 3.33 25.12
C HIS A 267 -18.31 4.45 24.15
N PHE A 268 -18.14 5.68 24.63
CA PHE A 268 -17.93 6.87 23.82
C PHE A 268 -16.51 7.41 24.00
N PRO A 269 -15.86 7.90 22.93
CA PRO A 269 -16.44 8.18 21.61
C PRO A 269 -16.53 6.98 20.65
N SER A 270 -16.12 5.77 21.04
CA SER A 270 -16.07 4.60 20.14
C SER A 270 -17.40 4.19 19.52
N ASP A 271 -18.53 4.38 20.20
CA ASP A 271 -19.87 4.00 19.71
C ASP A 271 -20.52 5.09 18.83
N PHE A 272 -19.80 6.18 18.50
CA PHE A 272 -20.29 7.15 17.52
C PHE A 272 -20.16 6.63 16.09
N GLU A 273 -21.19 6.86 15.27
CA GLU A 273 -21.26 6.39 13.87
C GLU A 273 -20.03 6.70 13.02
N ASN A 274 -19.45 7.90 13.17
CA ASN A 274 -18.29 8.36 12.40
C ASN A 274 -16.94 8.04 13.06
N VAL A 275 -16.94 7.19 14.08
CA VAL A 275 -15.73 6.63 14.71
C VAL A 275 -15.68 5.14 14.42
N ILE A 276 -14.48 4.64 14.15
CA ILE A 276 -14.23 3.20 14.02
C ILE A 276 -13.86 2.67 15.41
N SER A 277 -14.72 1.84 15.97
CA SER A 277 -14.55 1.22 17.29
C SER A 277 -13.59 0.02 17.22
N VAL A 278 -12.55 0.01 18.06
CA VAL A 278 -11.45 -0.97 17.98
C VAL A 278 -11.38 -1.84 19.25
N GLY A 279 -11.70 -3.13 19.10
CA GLY A 279 -11.53 -4.16 20.12
C GLY A 279 -10.11 -4.75 20.17
N SER A 280 -9.78 -5.45 21.25
CA SER A 280 -8.45 -6.06 21.47
C SER A 280 -8.44 -7.57 21.21
N THR A 281 -7.40 -8.04 20.52
CA THR A 281 -7.06 -9.46 20.41
C THR A 281 -5.73 -9.81 21.07
N ASN A 282 -5.61 -11.05 21.55
CA ASN A 282 -4.39 -11.63 22.09
C ASN A 282 -3.55 -12.37 21.04
N THR A 283 -2.40 -12.93 21.45
CA THR A 283 -1.47 -13.65 20.56
C THR A 283 -2.08 -14.90 19.92
N ASN A 284 -3.12 -15.48 20.52
CA ASN A 284 -3.87 -16.63 19.98
C ASN A 284 -4.98 -16.20 19.02
N ASP A 285 -5.04 -14.90 18.68
CA ASP A 285 -6.04 -14.32 17.80
C ASP A 285 -7.47 -14.33 18.33
N GLN A 286 -7.61 -14.44 19.64
CA GLN A 286 -8.89 -14.43 20.31
C GLN A 286 -9.13 -13.04 20.89
N LYS A 287 -10.40 -12.70 21.09
CA LYS A 287 -10.79 -11.54 21.92
C LYS A 287 -10.01 -11.58 23.24
N SER A 288 -9.36 -10.48 23.60
CA SER A 288 -8.77 -10.33 24.93
C SER A 288 -9.88 -10.31 25.99
N ASP A 289 -9.65 -10.98 27.13
CA ASP A 289 -10.69 -11.17 28.15
C ASP A 289 -11.32 -9.86 28.62
N PHE A 290 -10.53 -8.78 28.73
CA PHE A 290 -11.00 -7.46 29.14
C PHE A 290 -11.73 -6.67 28.05
N SER A 291 -11.57 -6.99 26.76
CA SER A 291 -12.10 -6.15 25.68
C SER A 291 -13.62 -6.06 25.75
N ASN A 292 -14.17 -4.86 25.64
CA ASN A 292 -15.59 -4.69 25.32
C ASN A 292 -15.90 -5.30 23.94
N PHE A 293 -17.17 -5.63 23.73
CA PHE A 293 -17.63 -6.43 22.59
C PHE A 293 -19.03 -6.02 22.10
N GLY A 294 -19.50 -6.65 21.03
CA GLY A 294 -20.81 -6.45 20.43
C GLY A 294 -20.67 -6.04 18.97
N ALA A 295 -21.15 -6.85 18.03
CA ALA A 295 -21.03 -6.56 16.60
C ALA A 295 -21.78 -5.31 16.13
N ASP A 296 -22.69 -4.79 16.95
CA ASP A 296 -23.38 -3.51 16.72
C ASP A 296 -22.65 -2.30 17.34
N ARG A 297 -21.55 -2.54 18.07
CA ARG A 297 -20.82 -1.54 18.89
C ARG A 297 -19.32 -1.49 18.59
N VAL A 298 -18.74 -2.60 18.18
CA VAL A 298 -17.32 -2.76 17.89
C VAL A 298 -17.14 -3.18 16.43
N ASP A 299 -16.55 -2.29 15.63
CA ASP A 299 -16.42 -2.50 14.19
C ASP A 299 -15.35 -3.56 13.88
N ILE A 300 -14.16 -3.34 14.41
CA ILE A 300 -12.95 -4.10 14.09
C ILE A 300 -12.17 -4.46 15.34
N ALA A 301 -11.24 -5.41 15.21
CA ALA A 301 -10.26 -5.69 16.25
C ALA A 301 -8.82 -5.51 15.77
N ALA A 302 -7.91 -5.29 16.71
CA ALA A 302 -6.48 -5.31 16.47
C ALA A 302 -5.73 -5.92 17.67
N PRO A 303 -4.47 -6.36 17.51
CA PRO A 303 -3.61 -6.77 18.62
C PRO A 303 -3.55 -5.71 19.73
N GLY A 304 -3.92 -6.09 20.95
CA GLY A 304 -3.95 -5.18 22.10
C GLY A 304 -3.44 -5.79 23.41
N GLU A 305 -2.91 -7.01 23.40
CA GLU A 305 -2.34 -7.66 24.59
C GLU A 305 -0.83 -7.85 24.45
N ASN A 306 -0.08 -7.43 25.47
CA ASN A 306 1.38 -7.54 25.50
C ASN A 306 2.02 -6.92 24.24
N ILE A 307 1.71 -5.65 23.98
CA ILE A 307 2.15 -4.90 22.81
C ILE A 307 3.38 -4.08 23.15
N MET A 308 4.50 -4.42 22.52
CA MET A 308 5.78 -3.70 22.64
C MET A 308 5.72 -2.35 21.91
N SER A 309 5.96 -1.26 22.64
CA SER A 309 6.08 0.10 22.08
C SER A 309 7.01 0.98 22.93
N THR A 310 7.10 2.25 22.57
CA THR A 310 7.78 3.32 23.31
C THR A 310 7.10 3.61 24.64
N VAL A 311 7.86 4.05 25.63
CA VAL A 311 7.39 4.67 26.88
C VAL A 311 8.34 5.82 27.20
N THR A 312 8.08 6.61 28.24
CA THR A 312 8.95 7.75 28.56
C THR A 312 10.39 7.28 28.79
N GLY A 313 11.31 7.75 27.95
CA GLY A 313 12.73 7.34 27.99
C GLY A 313 13.02 5.86 27.69
N GLY A 314 12.10 5.07 27.14
CA GLY A 314 12.34 3.64 26.92
C GLY A 314 11.27 2.89 26.13
N TYR A 315 11.19 1.58 26.38
CA TYR A 315 10.25 0.69 25.68
C TYR A 315 9.65 -0.34 26.64
N ALA A 316 8.36 -0.59 26.53
CA ALA A 316 7.65 -1.55 27.38
C ALA A 316 6.50 -2.25 26.64
N ASN A 317 6.03 -3.35 27.23
CA ASN A 317 4.79 -3.99 26.80
C ASN A 317 3.62 -3.45 27.61
N GLU A 318 2.56 -3.06 26.93
CA GLU A 318 1.28 -2.70 27.56
C GLU A 318 0.12 -3.50 26.98
N THR A 319 -1.01 -3.48 27.68
CA THR A 319 -2.20 -4.27 27.37
C THR A 319 -3.45 -3.41 27.51
N GLY A 320 -4.27 -3.38 26.48
CA GLY A 320 -5.56 -2.69 26.45
C GLY A 320 -6.09 -2.52 25.03
N THR A 321 -7.39 -2.22 24.92
CA THR A 321 -7.95 -1.70 23.66
C THR A 321 -7.28 -0.40 23.22
N SER A 322 -6.66 0.32 24.17
CA SER A 322 -5.77 1.46 23.96
C SER A 322 -4.54 1.16 23.09
N MET A 323 -4.05 -0.08 23.06
CA MET A 323 -2.92 -0.48 22.20
C MET A 323 -3.40 -0.97 20.83
N ALA A 324 -4.61 -1.55 20.78
CA ALA A 324 -5.25 -1.96 19.54
C ALA A 324 -5.65 -0.76 18.66
N CYS A 325 -6.21 0.29 19.27
CA CYS A 325 -6.67 1.49 18.59
C CYS A 325 -5.60 2.22 17.73
N PRO A 326 -4.42 2.60 18.26
CA PRO A 326 -3.38 3.27 17.49
C PRO A 326 -2.78 2.37 16.41
N MET A 327 -2.84 1.03 16.58
CA MET A 327 -2.42 0.09 15.55
C MET A 327 -3.34 0.17 14.33
N ALA A 328 -4.67 0.21 14.55
CA ALA A 328 -5.65 0.43 13.48
C ALA A 328 -5.51 1.81 12.82
N ALA A 329 -5.30 2.85 13.63
CA ALA A 329 -5.05 4.20 13.13
C ALA A 329 -3.79 4.28 12.26
N GLY A 330 -2.72 3.58 12.65
CA GLY A 330 -1.51 3.45 11.84
C GLY A 330 -1.77 2.80 10.48
N VAL A 331 -2.65 1.80 10.40
CA VAL A 331 -3.06 1.21 9.12
C VAL A 331 -3.72 2.27 8.24
N ALA A 332 -4.66 3.06 8.76
CA ALA A 332 -5.25 4.17 7.99
C ALA A 332 -4.19 5.17 7.50
N GLY A 333 -3.18 5.45 8.31
CA GLY A 333 -2.02 6.27 7.92
C GLY A 333 -1.25 5.69 6.73
N LEU A 334 -0.96 4.38 6.76
CA LEU A 334 -0.34 3.68 5.61
C LEU A 334 -1.19 3.79 4.34
N LEU A 335 -2.51 3.60 4.46
CA LEU A 335 -3.44 3.65 3.33
C LEU A 335 -3.45 5.03 2.69
N TRP A 336 -3.47 6.11 3.49
CA TRP A 336 -3.34 7.46 2.95
C TRP A 336 -2.04 7.70 2.18
N GLY A 337 -0.97 6.97 2.50
CA GLY A 337 0.32 7.05 1.80
C GLY A 337 0.31 6.43 0.39
N ILE A 338 -0.58 5.46 0.12
CA ILE A 338 -0.72 4.79 -1.19
C ILE A 338 -2.00 5.20 -1.94
N ALA A 339 -2.98 5.74 -1.24
CA ALA A 339 -4.27 6.11 -1.79
C ALA A 339 -4.13 7.14 -2.92
N PRO A 340 -4.88 6.98 -4.03
CA PRO A 340 -4.94 7.97 -5.08
C PRO A 340 -5.36 9.36 -4.58
N ALA A 341 -4.89 10.41 -5.26
CA ALA A 341 -5.34 11.77 -4.97
C ALA A 341 -6.87 11.88 -5.13
N GLY A 342 -7.54 12.42 -4.10
CA GLY A 342 -9.00 12.57 -4.07
C GLY A 342 -9.73 11.44 -3.36
N THR A 343 -9.03 10.41 -2.89
CA THR A 343 -9.58 9.42 -1.95
C THR A 343 -10.16 10.11 -0.72
N THR A 344 -11.30 9.60 -0.27
CA THR A 344 -12.09 10.09 0.86
C THR A 344 -11.83 9.24 2.11
N ASN A 345 -12.13 9.78 3.29
CA ASN A 345 -12.12 9.02 4.53
C ASN A 345 -13.09 7.82 4.51
N VAL A 346 -14.20 7.93 3.80
CA VAL A 346 -15.15 6.82 3.58
C VAL A 346 -14.46 5.64 2.89
N GLU A 347 -13.74 5.90 1.79
CA GLU A 347 -13.02 4.85 1.05
C GLU A 347 -11.88 4.22 1.88
N ILE A 348 -11.20 5.01 2.72
CA ILE A 348 -10.18 4.48 3.64
C ILE A 348 -10.82 3.58 4.70
N ARG A 349 -11.94 4.02 5.31
CA ARG A 349 -12.71 3.21 6.27
C ARG A 349 -13.19 1.92 5.63
N GLU A 350 -13.81 2.00 4.45
CA GLU A 350 -14.30 0.84 3.71
C GLU A 350 -13.17 -0.14 3.36
N ALA A 351 -12.00 0.37 2.97
CA ALA A 351 -10.84 -0.48 2.71
C ALA A 351 -10.40 -1.24 3.97
N ILE A 352 -10.47 -0.65 5.16
CA ILE A 352 -10.12 -1.31 6.42
C ILE A 352 -11.19 -2.34 6.79
N GLU A 353 -12.46 -1.94 6.85
CA GLU A 353 -13.57 -2.78 7.31
C GLU A 353 -13.86 -3.96 6.37
N SER A 354 -13.71 -3.77 5.05
CA SER A 354 -14.00 -4.82 4.05
C SER A 354 -12.87 -5.83 3.83
N THR A 355 -11.71 -5.64 4.48
CA THR A 355 -10.51 -6.46 4.23
C THR A 355 -9.95 -7.12 5.48
N THR A 356 -10.69 -7.08 6.58
CA THR A 356 -10.37 -7.76 7.83
C THR A 356 -10.15 -9.26 7.63
N ASP A 357 -9.36 -9.85 8.53
CA ASP A 357 -9.32 -11.28 8.75
C ASP A 357 -10.43 -11.70 9.72
N PRO A 358 -11.09 -12.85 9.51
CA PRO A 358 -12.07 -13.36 10.47
C PRO A 358 -11.40 -13.69 11.81
N ILE A 359 -12.09 -13.39 12.90
CA ILE A 359 -11.65 -13.76 14.26
C ILE A 359 -12.17 -15.17 14.58
N PRO A 360 -11.29 -16.11 14.98
CA PRO A 360 -11.71 -17.41 15.50
C PRO A 360 -12.66 -17.25 16.69
N ASN A 361 -13.82 -17.93 16.65
CA ASN A 361 -14.85 -17.85 17.70
C ASN A 361 -15.30 -16.42 18.00
N ASN A 362 -15.58 -15.62 16.96
CA ASN A 362 -15.97 -14.22 17.11
C ASN A 362 -17.08 -14.02 18.17
N ASN A 363 -18.07 -14.91 18.33
CA ASN A 363 -19.05 -14.87 19.43
C ASN A 363 -19.63 -13.46 19.74
N ASN A 364 -20.07 -12.75 18.71
CA ASN A 364 -20.53 -11.35 18.80
C ASN A 364 -19.47 -10.34 19.31
N PHE A 365 -18.18 -10.62 19.10
CA PHE A 365 -17.09 -9.75 19.52
C PHE A 365 -17.02 -8.47 18.69
N VAL A 366 -16.74 -8.59 17.40
CA VAL A 366 -16.68 -7.45 16.46
C VAL A 366 -17.49 -7.71 15.20
N LYS A 367 -17.82 -6.63 14.48
CA LYS A 367 -18.63 -6.67 13.26
C LYS A 367 -17.91 -7.26 12.06
N TYR A 368 -16.70 -6.77 11.77
CA TYR A 368 -15.98 -7.07 10.53
C TYR A 368 -14.84 -8.07 10.72
N GLY A 369 -14.08 -7.98 11.82
CA GLY A 369 -12.97 -8.88 12.13
C GLY A 369 -11.69 -8.15 12.54
N ARG A 370 -10.55 -8.84 12.51
CA ARG A 370 -9.24 -8.25 12.83
C ARG A 370 -8.69 -7.50 11.62
N ILE A 371 -8.13 -6.31 11.81
CA ILE A 371 -7.51 -5.54 10.73
C ILE A 371 -6.40 -6.33 10.02
N ASN A 372 -6.27 -6.08 8.71
CA ASN A 372 -5.21 -6.64 7.88
C ASN A 372 -4.65 -5.52 6.97
N ALA A 373 -3.47 -5.03 7.32
CA ALA A 373 -2.84 -3.89 6.64
C ALA A 373 -2.56 -4.18 5.17
N TYR A 374 -2.12 -5.40 4.84
CA TYR A 374 -1.78 -5.79 3.48
C TYR A 374 -3.02 -5.85 2.59
N LYS A 375 -4.07 -6.58 3.01
CA LYS A 375 -5.31 -6.67 2.22
C LYS A 375 -5.96 -5.29 2.03
N ALA A 376 -5.91 -4.43 3.04
CA ALA A 376 -6.40 -3.06 2.94
C ALA A 376 -5.57 -2.25 1.92
N ALA A 377 -4.23 -2.30 1.99
CA ALA A 377 -3.35 -1.58 1.05
C ALA A 377 -3.56 -2.03 -0.41
N LYS A 378 -3.81 -3.33 -0.64
CA LYS A 378 -4.12 -3.87 -1.97
C LYS A 378 -5.38 -3.31 -2.63
N LYS A 379 -6.34 -2.79 -1.85
CA LYS A 379 -7.51 -2.10 -2.41
C LYS A 379 -7.10 -0.85 -3.19
N PHE A 380 -6.03 -0.19 -2.76
CA PHE A 380 -5.50 1.01 -3.43
C PHE A 380 -4.39 0.68 -4.44
N GLU A 381 -3.81 -0.52 -4.40
CA GLU A 381 -2.90 -1.04 -5.42
C GLU A 381 -3.58 -1.22 -6.80
N SER A 382 -4.91 -1.38 -6.83
CA SER A 382 -5.65 -1.82 -8.03
C SER A 382 -6.40 -0.73 -8.84
N SER A 383 -6.18 0.57 -8.57
CA SER A 383 -6.82 1.66 -9.33
C SER A 383 -5.89 2.41 -10.31
N ILE A 384 -4.90 1.73 -10.87
CA ILE A 384 -4.13 2.23 -12.02
C ILE A 384 -4.45 1.34 -13.21
N VAL A 385 -5.59 1.57 -13.87
CA VAL A 385 -5.79 1.09 -15.23
C VAL A 385 -4.96 2.00 -16.12
N ALA A 386 -3.81 1.51 -16.57
CA ALA A 386 -3.12 2.14 -17.68
C ALA A 386 -4.05 2.04 -18.89
N ILE A 387 -4.59 3.18 -19.35
CA ILE A 387 -5.17 3.22 -20.69
C ILE A 387 -3.96 3.22 -21.63
N GLU A 388 -3.62 2.05 -22.16
CA GLU A 388 -2.59 1.92 -23.18
C GLU A 388 -3.13 2.51 -24.49
N SER A 389 -2.79 3.77 -24.76
CA SER A 389 -2.95 4.32 -26.11
C SER A 389 -1.66 4.07 -26.90
N LYS A 390 -1.78 3.38 -28.04
CA LYS A 390 -0.73 3.40 -29.05
C LYS A 390 -0.76 4.77 -29.73
N PRO A 391 0.39 5.38 -30.03
CA PRO A 391 0.41 6.67 -30.69
C PRO A 391 -0.31 6.62 -32.03
N SER A 392 -1.10 7.66 -32.30
CA SER A 392 -1.84 7.82 -33.56
C SER A 392 -0.92 8.12 -34.75
N ALA A 393 0.25 8.70 -34.48
CA ALA A 393 1.34 8.85 -35.43
C ALA A 393 2.69 8.88 -34.69
N VAL A 394 3.71 8.31 -35.32
CA VAL A 394 5.13 8.44 -34.93
C VAL A 394 5.85 8.98 -36.16
N THR A 395 6.39 10.18 -36.06
CA THR A 395 7.18 10.80 -37.14
C THR A 395 8.62 10.91 -36.68
N HIS A 396 9.53 10.30 -37.43
CA HIS A 396 10.97 10.39 -37.21
C HIS A 396 11.52 11.52 -38.10
N TRP A 397 12.27 12.45 -37.52
CA TRP A 397 13.01 13.46 -38.28
C TRP A 397 14.50 13.13 -38.22
N TYR A 398 15.09 12.93 -39.40
CA TYR A 398 16.54 12.78 -39.53
C TYR A 398 17.22 14.15 -39.42
N GLY A 399 18.33 14.21 -38.68
CA GLY A 399 19.39 15.18 -38.89
C GLY A 399 19.97 15.07 -40.31
N THR A 400 20.93 15.93 -40.66
CA THR A 400 21.36 16.20 -42.05
C THR A 400 21.99 15.04 -42.85
N ASN A 401 22.02 13.81 -42.33
CA ASN A 401 22.54 12.64 -43.05
C ASN A 401 21.52 11.48 -43.05
N PRO A 402 20.92 11.12 -44.20
CA PRO A 402 19.80 10.18 -44.27
C PRO A 402 20.16 8.69 -44.08
N ASP A 403 21.44 8.34 -43.90
CA ASP A 403 21.93 6.94 -43.83
C ASP A 403 22.81 6.64 -42.58
N GLY A 404 22.67 7.38 -41.48
CA GLY A 404 23.67 7.42 -40.40
C GLY A 404 23.98 6.14 -39.61
N ASP A 405 25.22 6.02 -39.13
CA ASP A 405 25.78 4.89 -38.36
C ASP A 405 26.25 5.28 -36.93
N GLU A 406 26.90 4.35 -36.22
CA GLU A 406 27.41 4.51 -34.83
C GLU A 406 28.24 5.79 -34.60
N SER A 407 28.86 6.36 -35.65
CA SER A 407 29.65 7.58 -35.58
C SER A 407 28.82 8.87 -35.52
N ASP A 408 27.57 8.84 -36.01
CA ASP A 408 26.70 10.02 -36.07
C ASP A 408 26.07 10.37 -34.70
N LEU A 409 25.83 9.37 -33.84
CA LEU A 409 25.38 9.55 -32.45
C LEU A 409 26.47 10.11 -31.51
N LEU A 410 27.74 10.05 -31.91
CA LEU A 410 28.88 10.61 -31.17
C LEU A 410 29.20 12.04 -31.60
N ALA A 411 28.61 12.51 -32.71
CA ALA A 411 28.87 13.81 -33.32
C ALA A 411 27.74 14.81 -33.04
N SER A 412 27.39 15.07 -31.77
CA SER A 412 26.47 16.15 -31.37
C SER A 412 25.11 16.19 -32.09
N ASP A 413 24.62 15.07 -32.63
CA ASP A 413 23.38 15.07 -33.40
C ASP A 413 22.17 14.91 -32.47
N THR A 414 21.21 15.82 -32.60
CA THR A 414 20.00 15.86 -31.77
C THR A 414 18.90 15.09 -32.50
N ASP A 415 18.79 13.79 -32.25
CA ASP A 415 17.67 13.02 -32.80
C ASP A 415 16.34 13.45 -32.18
N PHE A 416 15.30 13.53 -33.01
CA PHE A 416 13.96 13.98 -32.61
C PHE A 416 12.88 12.98 -33.03
N TYR A 417 12.09 12.56 -32.04
CA TYR A 417 10.86 11.79 -32.26
C TYR A 417 9.63 12.60 -31.89
N THR A 418 8.70 12.77 -32.84
CA THR A 418 7.37 13.35 -32.59
C THR A 418 6.34 12.23 -32.49
N VAL A 419 5.67 12.17 -31.33
CA VAL A 419 4.66 11.17 -31.01
C VAL A 419 3.36 11.87 -30.59
N SER A 420 2.31 11.73 -31.40
CA SER A 420 1.00 12.34 -31.10
C SER A 420 -0.03 11.27 -30.70
N SER A 421 -0.79 11.53 -29.63
CA SER A 421 -1.91 10.67 -29.22
C SER A 421 -3.03 11.51 -28.58
N THR A 422 -4.26 11.36 -29.06
CA THR A 422 -5.43 11.90 -28.36
C THR A 422 -5.91 10.87 -27.36
N ILE A 423 -6.10 11.28 -26.10
CA ILE A 423 -6.55 10.38 -25.03
C ILE A 423 -7.84 10.95 -24.44
N ASP A 424 -8.89 10.14 -24.42
CA ASP A 424 -10.18 10.49 -23.83
C ASP A 424 -10.28 9.90 -22.41
N SER A 425 -9.62 10.50 -21.41
CA SER A 425 -9.72 10.02 -20.02
C SER A 425 -9.71 11.09 -18.91
N LEU A 426 -10.84 11.29 -18.24
CA LEU A 426 -10.93 12.19 -17.09
C LEU A 426 -10.44 11.48 -15.81
N GLY A 427 -9.32 11.94 -15.25
CA GLY A 427 -8.85 11.55 -13.91
C GLY A 427 -8.17 10.18 -13.80
N GLN A 428 -7.98 9.47 -14.91
CA GLN A 428 -7.21 8.22 -14.99
C GLN A 428 -5.83 8.45 -15.63
N VAL A 429 -4.89 7.49 -15.46
CA VAL A 429 -3.60 7.53 -16.17
C VAL A 429 -3.84 7.20 -17.64
N GLY A 430 -3.82 8.21 -18.49
CA GLY A 430 -3.73 8.07 -19.95
C GLY A 430 -2.29 7.89 -20.39
N GLY A 431 -1.85 6.66 -20.64
CA GLY A 431 -0.48 6.39 -21.06
C GLY A 431 -0.34 6.44 -22.59
N VAL A 432 0.65 7.18 -23.10
CA VAL A 432 1.19 6.93 -24.44
C VAL A 432 2.37 5.99 -24.25
N ILE A 433 2.24 4.75 -24.72
CA ILE A 433 3.38 3.84 -24.74
C ILE A 433 4.18 4.14 -26.00
N VAL A 434 5.37 4.70 -25.80
CA VAL A 434 6.41 4.78 -26.83
C VAL A 434 7.47 3.78 -26.44
N ASP A 435 7.74 2.81 -27.31
CA ASP A 435 8.96 2.04 -27.25
C ASP A 435 10.00 2.81 -28.08
N LEU A 436 10.96 3.47 -27.43
CA LEU A 436 12.11 4.04 -28.13
C LEU A 436 13.13 2.93 -28.30
N ASP A 437 13.42 2.51 -29.54
CA ASP A 437 14.45 1.51 -29.81
C ASP A 437 15.84 2.17 -29.77
N TYR A 438 16.70 1.70 -28.87
CA TYR A 438 18.08 2.11 -28.74
C TYR A 438 19.01 1.09 -29.42
N ALA A 439 19.80 1.53 -30.40
CA ALA A 439 20.86 0.74 -31.03
C ALA A 439 22.23 1.15 -30.46
N GLY A 440 22.75 0.41 -29.47
CA GLY A 440 24.11 0.60 -28.97
C GLY A 440 24.48 -0.36 -27.83
N ASN A 441 25.76 -0.77 -27.76
CA ASN A 441 26.29 -1.54 -26.63
C ASN A 441 26.62 -0.60 -25.48
N VAL A 442 25.83 -0.60 -24.40
CA VAL A 442 26.11 0.22 -23.22
C VAL A 442 27.15 -0.47 -22.34
N THR A 443 28.44 -0.17 -22.53
CA THR A 443 29.45 -0.41 -21.50
C THR A 443 29.94 0.87 -20.82
N THR A 444 29.77 2.05 -21.41
CA THR A 444 30.04 3.34 -20.76
C THR A 444 29.23 4.48 -21.38
N GLY A 445 28.37 5.16 -20.62
CA GLY A 445 28.23 6.61 -20.84
C GLY A 445 26.87 7.30 -21.01
N LEU A 446 25.71 6.66 -20.86
CA LEU A 446 24.46 7.45 -20.79
C LEU A 446 24.30 8.08 -19.40
N ARG A 447 24.56 9.38 -19.24
CA ARG A 447 24.52 10.06 -17.93
C ARG A 447 23.27 10.91 -17.67
N THR A 448 22.65 11.47 -18.70
CA THR A 448 21.40 12.27 -18.63
C THR A 448 20.64 12.12 -19.94
N ALA A 449 19.31 12.19 -19.89
CA ALA A 449 18.49 12.36 -21.09
C ALA A 449 17.31 13.27 -20.73
N ASP A 450 16.61 13.82 -21.72
CA ASP A 450 15.58 14.82 -21.47
C ASP A 450 14.32 14.55 -22.30
N LEU A 451 13.23 14.23 -21.61
CA LEU A 451 11.92 14.11 -22.25
C LEU A 451 11.26 15.48 -22.31
N ILE A 452 10.89 15.95 -23.51
CA ILE A 452 10.11 17.18 -23.67
C ILE A 452 8.65 16.83 -23.97
N VAL A 453 7.77 17.07 -23.01
CA VAL A 453 6.34 16.88 -23.18
C VAL A 453 5.69 18.21 -23.52
N GLU A 454 4.96 18.25 -24.62
CA GLU A 454 4.05 19.34 -24.96
C GLU A 454 2.61 18.87 -24.79
N ALA A 455 1.76 19.71 -24.22
CA ALA A 455 0.39 19.32 -23.95
C ALA A 455 -0.53 20.53 -23.91
N ASN A 456 -1.71 20.36 -24.48
CA ASN A 456 -2.78 21.34 -24.44
C ASN A 456 -3.85 20.84 -23.46
N ALA A 457 -3.98 21.50 -22.31
CA ALA A 457 -4.92 21.11 -21.27
C ALA A 457 -5.61 22.33 -20.64
N PRO A 458 -6.80 22.18 -20.04
CA PRO A 458 -7.49 23.27 -19.35
C PRO A 458 -6.68 23.87 -18.20
N SER A 459 -6.98 25.13 -17.87
CA SER A 459 -6.30 25.87 -16.81
C SER A 459 -6.30 25.16 -15.45
N GLY A 460 -5.11 25.16 -14.81
CA GLY A 460 -4.86 24.60 -13.48
C GLY A 460 -4.66 23.09 -13.44
N THR A 461 -4.56 22.45 -14.61
CA THR A 461 -4.17 21.03 -14.73
C THR A 461 -2.68 20.86 -14.36
N SER A 462 -2.32 19.75 -13.73
CA SER A 462 -0.93 19.31 -13.54
C SER A 462 -0.67 18.01 -14.27
N HIS A 463 0.53 17.88 -14.85
CA HIS A 463 1.00 16.66 -15.50
C HIS A 463 2.01 15.92 -14.63
N GLN A 464 1.89 14.60 -14.58
CA GLN A 464 2.87 13.71 -14.00
C GLN A 464 3.49 12.85 -15.09
N VAL A 465 4.82 12.72 -15.06
CA VAL A 465 5.61 11.89 -15.97
C VAL A 465 6.08 10.65 -15.22
N PHE A 466 5.88 9.47 -15.79
CA PHE A 466 6.22 8.18 -15.20
C PHE A 466 7.08 7.36 -16.15
N PHE A 467 8.06 6.64 -15.62
CA PHE A 467 8.86 5.70 -16.39
C PHE A 467 8.57 4.29 -15.95
N TRP A 468 8.49 3.35 -16.88
CA TRP A 468 8.39 1.94 -16.55
C TRP A 468 9.72 1.45 -16.02
N ASN A 469 9.74 1.05 -14.76
CA ASN A 469 10.89 0.42 -14.15
C ASN A 469 10.79 -1.09 -14.40
N TYR A 470 11.58 -1.63 -15.33
CA TYR A 470 11.64 -3.04 -15.68
C TYR A 470 12.20 -3.93 -14.56
N THR A 471 12.95 -3.37 -13.60
CA THR A 471 13.40 -4.12 -12.42
C THR A 471 12.26 -4.34 -11.42
N THR A 472 11.40 -3.34 -11.23
CA THR A 472 10.28 -3.38 -10.26
C THR A 472 8.91 -3.62 -10.91
N ASN A 473 8.90 -3.75 -12.24
CA ASN A 473 7.73 -3.96 -13.09
C ASN A 473 6.55 -2.99 -12.81
N ARG A 474 6.86 -1.72 -12.57
CA ARG A 474 5.88 -0.66 -12.25
C ARG A 474 6.25 0.68 -12.88
N PHE A 475 5.25 1.53 -13.10
CA PHE A 475 5.47 2.93 -13.43
C PHE A 475 5.97 3.69 -12.19
N GLN A 476 7.15 4.29 -12.30
CA GLN A 476 7.75 5.14 -11.27
C GLN A 476 7.55 6.60 -11.64
N LEU A 477 7.03 7.40 -10.70
CA LEU A 477 6.87 8.85 -10.90
C LEU A 477 8.25 9.50 -11.03
N MET A 478 8.44 10.21 -12.14
CA MET A 478 9.66 10.98 -12.41
C MET A 478 9.49 12.43 -11.99
N ARG A 479 8.34 13.03 -12.31
CA ARG A 479 8.07 14.45 -12.05
C ARG A 479 6.58 14.75 -12.02
N SER A 480 6.19 15.74 -11.22
CA SER A 480 4.88 16.40 -11.27
C SER A 480 5.08 17.87 -11.68
N ILE A 481 4.23 18.39 -12.57
CA ILE A 481 4.40 19.68 -13.24
C ILE A 481 3.05 20.41 -13.29
N ALA A 482 2.96 21.61 -12.72
CA ALA A 482 1.78 22.47 -12.87
C ALA A 482 1.78 23.16 -14.25
N LEU A 483 0.65 23.18 -14.95
CA LEU A 483 0.52 23.80 -16.27
C LEU A 483 0.03 25.24 -16.19
N ARG A 484 0.40 26.04 -17.20
CA ARG A 484 -0.11 27.40 -17.35
C ARG A 484 -1.55 27.39 -17.90
N PRO A 485 -2.39 28.37 -17.51
CA PRO A 485 -3.81 28.47 -17.89
C PRO A 485 -4.18 28.44 -19.38
N SER A 486 -3.24 28.69 -20.29
CA SER A 486 -3.50 28.74 -21.74
C SER A 486 -2.21 28.62 -22.55
N GLY A 487 -2.27 27.86 -23.65
CA GLY A 487 -1.17 27.68 -24.62
C GLY A 487 -0.45 26.33 -24.53
N THR A 488 0.44 26.08 -25.50
CA THR A 488 1.30 24.89 -25.53
C THR A 488 2.31 24.93 -24.41
N ASN A 489 2.24 23.98 -23.47
CA ASN A 489 3.16 23.89 -22.35
C ASN A 489 4.33 22.97 -22.71
N ARG A 490 5.48 23.53 -23.07
CA ARG A 490 6.73 22.77 -23.33
C ARG A 490 7.50 22.53 -22.05
N GLN A 491 7.71 21.28 -21.65
CA GLN A 491 8.34 20.96 -20.37
C GLN A 491 9.36 19.83 -20.48
N LYS A 492 10.54 20.07 -19.89
CA LYS A 492 11.72 19.20 -19.90
C LYS A 492 11.75 18.34 -18.63
N ALA A 493 11.78 17.01 -18.76
CA ALA A 493 11.95 16.06 -17.66
C ALA A 493 13.28 15.33 -17.83
N SER A 494 14.26 15.67 -16.97
CA SER A 494 15.57 15.04 -16.98
C SER A 494 15.54 13.66 -16.35
N LEU A 495 16.25 12.74 -16.98
CA LEU A 495 16.33 11.35 -16.55
C LEU A 495 17.24 11.18 -15.33
N PRO A 496 17.01 10.16 -14.49
CA PRO A 496 17.94 9.79 -13.43
C PRO A 496 19.32 9.45 -13.99
N LYS A 497 20.37 9.70 -13.21
CA LYS A 497 21.75 9.32 -13.57
C LYS A 497 21.96 7.82 -13.80
N ASN A 498 21.06 6.97 -13.28
CA ASN A 498 21.06 5.54 -13.49
C ASN A 498 19.77 5.12 -14.20
N LEU A 499 19.89 4.77 -15.48
CA LEU A 499 18.78 4.39 -16.33
C LEU A 499 18.59 2.88 -16.49
N THR A 500 19.50 2.07 -15.94
CA THR A 500 19.45 0.62 -16.01
C THR A 500 18.10 0.01 -15.60
N PRO A 501 17.40 0.52 -14.56
CA PRO A 501 16.10 -0.03 -14.20
C PRO A 501 14.98 0.29 -15.20
N PHE A 502 15.15 1.28 -16.08
CA PHE A 502 14.09 1.82 -16.94
C PHE A 502 14.26 1.49 -18.42
N ILE A 503 15.34 0.78 -18.78
CA ILE A 503 15.62 0.34 -20.14
C ILE A 503 15.68 -1.19 -20.18
N SER A 504 14.92 -1.82 -21.08
CA SER A 504 14.98 -3.27 -21.30
C SER A 504 14.87 -3.60 -22.78
N ALA A 505 15.77 -4.46 -23.27
CA ALA A 505 15.86 -4.81 -24.69
C ALA A 505 15.91 -3.58 -25.63
N GLY A 506 16.66 -2.55 -25.22
CA GLY A 506 16.78 -1.29 -25.96
C GLY A 506 15.56 -0.37 -25.84
N LYS A 507 14.53 -0.72 -25.06
CA LYS A 507 13.28 0.03 -24.96
C LYS A 507 13.17 0.81 -23.67
N LEU A 508 12.77 2.09 -23.78
CA LEU A 508 12.30 2.92 -22.68
C LEU A 508 10.78 3.08 -22.80
N ARG A 509 10.02 2.72 -21.77
CA ARG A 509 8.57 2.94 -21.71
C ARG A 509 8.23 4.13 -20.82
N VAL A 510 7.54 5.10 -21.40
CA VAL A 510 7.09 6.34 -20.74
C VAL A 510 5.58 6.30 -20.51
N GLY A 511 5.12 6.88 -19.40
CA GLY A 511 3.72 7.10 -19.07
C GLY A 511 3.49 8.56 -18.68
N LEU A 512 2.32 9.09 -18.97
CA LEU A 512 1.93 10.47 -18.63
C LEU A 512 0.58 10.43 -17.92
N LYS A 513 0.33 11.37 -17.00
CA LYS A 513 -0.96 11.51 -16.31
C LYS A 513 -1.32 12.97 -16.20
N ALA A 514 -2.57 13.32 -16.51
CA ALA A 514 -3.11 14.65 -16.25
C ALA A 514 -4.03 14.68 -15.03
N ILE A 515 -3.90 15.74 -14.23
CA ILE A 515 -4.68 15.98 -13.01
C ILE A 515 -5.29 17.38 -13.13
N ALA A 516 -6.56 17.44 -13.52
CA ALA A 516 -7.31 18.70 -13.63
C ALA A 516 -7.86 19.15 -12.26
N PRO A 517 -7.98 20.47 -11.99
CA PRO A 517 -8.57 20.99 -10.78
C PRO A 517 -10.11 20.90 -10.92
N ARG A 518 -10.79 20.30 -9.95
CA ARG A 518 -12.24 20.03 -9.96
C ARG A 518 -13.16 21.25 -10.17
N ARG A 519 -12.67 22.49 -10.21
CA ARG A 519 -13.51 23.70 -10.25
C ARG A 519 -13.99 24.14 -11.64
N SER A 520 -13.53 23.53 -12.74
CA SER A 520 -13.92 23.92 -14.11
C SER A 520 -15.12 23.17 -14.69
N LEU A 521 -15.79 22.28 -13.94
CA LEU A 521 -16.76 21.33 -14.50
C LEU A 521 -18.16 21.38 -13.87
N ARG A 522 -18.68 22.59 -13.57
CA ARG A 522 -20.14 22.77 -13.53
C ARG A 522 -20.62 23.28 -14.90
N GLY A 523 -21.16 22.37 -15.71
CA GLY A 523 -22.08 22.74 -16.79
C GLY A 523 -21.54 22.86 -18.22
N THR A 524 -20.30 22.45 -18.50
CA THR A 524 -19.79 22.42 -19.90
C THR A 524 -19.47 20.99 -20.30
N SER A 525 -19.94 20.55 -21.48
CA SER A 525 -19.39 19.40 -22.19
C SER A 525 -17.92 19.68 -22.47
N ALA A 526 -17.04 19.24 -21.57
CA ALA A 526 -15.61 19.52 -21.67
C ALA A 526 -15.02 18.72 -22.83
N SER A 527 -14.30 19.41 -23.72
CA SER A 527 -13.57 18.80 -24.83
C SER A 527 -12.54 17.77 -24.34
N PRO A 528 -12.25 16.74 -25.13
CA PRO A 528 -11.11 15.84 -24.91
C PRO A 528 -9.79 16.63 -24.80
N PHE A 529 -8.80 16.08 -24.11
CA PHE A 529 -7.47 16.69 -24.02
C PHE A 529 -6.58 16.12 -25.12
N ASP A 530 -5.88 17.01 -25.82
CA ASP A 530 -4.90 16.62 -26.84
C ASP A 530 -3.51 16.60 -26.23
N LEU A 531 -2.93 15.40 -26.14
CA LEU A 531 -1.57 15.17 -25.64
C LEU A 531 -0.61 14.98 -26.82
N ASN A 532 0.22 16.00 -27.08
CA ASN A 532 1.16 15.99 -28.20
C ASN A 532 2.59 15.89 -27.68
N ILE A 533 3.14 14.68 -27.58
CA ILE A 533 4.55 14.50 -27.19
C ILE A 533 5.41 14.91 -28.39
N ASN A 534 5.78 16.18 -28.44
CA ASN A 534 6.39 16.72 -29.64
C ASN A 534 7.84 16.25 -29.86
N TYR A 535 8.64 16.05 -28.79
CA TYR A 535 10.06 15.65 -28.92
C TYR A 535 10.57 14.82 -27.73
N VAL A 536 11.12 13.63 -27.97
CA VAL A 536 12.04 12.97 -27.01
C VAL A 536 13.46 13.27 -27.44
N VAL A 537 14.26 13.94 -26.60
CA VAL A 537 15.66 14.27 -26.90
C VAL A 537 16.58 13.43 -26.00
N LEU A 538 17.29 12.50 -26.59
CA LEU A 538 18.33 11.72 -25.90
C LEU A 538 19.69 12.36 -26.20
N GLU A 539 20.07 13.42 -25.47
CA GLU A 539 21.40 14.02 -25.60
C GLU A 539 22.45 13.21 -24.82
N THR A 540 23.44 12.65 -25.52
CA THR A 540 24.71 12.25 -24.92
C THR A 540 25.61 13.48 -24.87
N ARG A 541 26.10 13.88 -23.68
CA ARG A 541 27.11 14.95 -23.56
C ARG A 541 28.41 14.39 -23.02
N GLU A 542 29.53 14.70 -23.67
CA GLU A 542 30.83 14.60 -23.04
C GLU A 542 31.00 15.73 -22.01
N SER A 543 31.54 15.40 -20.83
CA SER A 543 31.86 16.38 -19.80
C SER A 543 33.11 17.16 -20.20
N ASN A 544 33.03 18.50 -20.19
CA ASN A 544 34.23 19.34 -20.02
C ASN A 544 34.80 19.20 -18.61
#